data_AF-A0A7C1ZKB4-F1
#
_entry.id   AF-A0A7C1ZKB4-F1
#
_cell.length_a   1.000
_cell.length_b   1.000
_cell.length_c   1.000
_cell.angle_alpha   90.00
_cell.angle_beta   90.00
_cell.angle_gamma   90.00
#
_symmetry.space_group_name_H-M   'P 1'
#
loop_
_entity.id
_entity.type
_entity.pdbx_description
1 polymer ?
#
loop_
_entity_poly.entity_id
_entity_poly.type
_entity_poly.pdbx_seq_one_letter_code
_entity_poly.pdbx_strand_id
1 'polypeptide(L)'
;MDKEINTVLDLFKKYSNDEIAQLIYDDFVKDKDLNHCNVRKRFERFENKFWARYLINENLPNPVLEHRKMDICGIDWDKIIDLEKKLVLKRNKVLNTKSDEELIEILYDKVKDQADLSSISLGIYWSELGVENIFSFPQTTFKRWEKINNDVCQKVKELKKQRRHEEIEKERNESFKLIDDIIEWVQEKGLKKLSKINLKLFLSEKKMNLTPVNRRALYLEVNKEIESKKENK
;
A
#
# COMPACT_ATOMS: atom_id res chain seq x y z
N MET A 1 -41.03 23.81 21.42
CA MET A 1 -41.01 22.86 20.30
C MET A 1 -41.49 23.50 19.00
N ASP A 2 -42.58 24.28 19.03
CA ASP A 2 -43.12 24.95 17.83
C ASP A 2 -42.20 26.03 17.20
N LYS A 3 -41.33 26.66 18.00
CA LYS A 3 -40.38 27.69 17.52
C LYS A 3 -39.27 27.12 16.63
N GLU A 4 -38.76 25.94 16.95
CA GLU A 4 -37.69 25.29 16.18
C GLU A 4 -38.21 24.71 14.86
N ILE A 5 -39.46 24.26 14.82
CA ILE A 5 -40.07 23.63 13.64
C ILE A 5 -40.41 24.68 12.57
N ASN A 6 -40.95 25.83 12.97
CA ASN A 6 -41.16 26.96 12.06
C ASN A 6 -39.84 27.45 11.45
N THR A 7 -38.74 27.37 12.22
CA THR A 7 -37.40 27.73 11.73
C THR A 7 -36.93 26.81 10.60
N VAL A 8 -37.28 25.51 10.62
CA VAL A 8 -36.86 24.58 9.55
C VAL A 8 -37.76 24.65 8.31
N LEU A 9 -39.06 24.84 8.48
CA LEU A 9 -39.95 25.11 7.35
C LEU A 9 -39.60 26.43 6.64
N ASP A 10 -39.22 27.45 7.41
CA ASP A 10 -38.72 28.70 6.86
C ASP A 10 -37.37 28.50 6.15
N LEU A 11 -36.51 27.58 6.61
CA LEU A 11 -35.28 27.22 5.89
C LEU A 11 -35.59 26.70 4.48
N PHE A 12 -36.53 25.77 4.30
CA PHE A 12 -36.87 25.22 2.96
C PHE A 12 -37.63 26.21 2.06
N LYS A 13 -38.30 27.20 2.64
CA LYS A 13 -38.95 28.29 1.87
C LYS A 13 -37.96 29.40 1.50
N LYS A 14 -36.92 29.58 2.31
CA LYS A 14 -35.96 30.69 2.20
C LYS A 14 -34.71 30.34 1.40
N TYR A 15 -34.29 29.08 1.44
CA TYR A 15 -33.06 28.61 0.83
C TYR A 15 -33.38 27.64 -0.31
N SER A 16 -32.67 27.80 -1.42
CA SER A 16 -32.65 26.82 -2.51
C SER A 16 -32.11 25.47 -2.03
N ASN A 17 -32.45 24.38 -2.72
CA ASN A 17 -31.82 23.07 -2.48
C ASN A 17 -30.29 23.19 -2.45
N ASP A 18 -29.75 24.06 -3.31
CA ASP A 18 -28.33 24.33 -3.38
C ASP A 18 -27.70 24.89 -2.10
N GLU A 19 -28.41 25.78 -1.41
CA GLU A 19 -28.00 26.39 -0.15
C GLU A 19 -28.23 25.45 1.03
N ILE A 20 -29.29 24.63 0.98
CA ILE A 20 -29.59 23.61 1.98
C ILE A 20 -28.51 22.52 1.96
N ALA A 21 -28.11 22.03 0.79
CA ALA A 21 -27.00 21.10 0.65
C ALA A 21 -25.68 21.68 1.18
N GLN A 22 -25.43 22.97 0.97
CA GLN A 22 -24.23 23.65 1.49
C GLN A 22 -24.27 23.79 3.01
N LEU A 23 -25.42 24.12 3.60
CA LEU A 23 -25.60 24.17 5.06
C LEU A 23 -25.41 22.80 5.71
N ILE A 24 -25.99 21.75 5.11
CA ILE A 24 -25.79 20.37 5.55
C ILE A 24 -24.30 20.01 5.45
N TYR A 25 -23.66 20.33 4.34
CA TYR A 25 -22.23 20.08 4.19
C TYR A 25 -21.38 20.85 5.22
N ASP A 26 -21.70 22.11 5.50
CA ASP A 26 -20.97 22.92 6.47
C ASP A 26 -21.14 22.42 7.92
N ASP A 27 -22.31 21.88 8.26
CA ASP A 27 -22.64 21.37 9.59
C ASP A 27 -22.20 19.90 9.80
N PHE A 28 -22.20 19.10 8.74
CA PHE A 28 -21.90 17.66 8.80
C PHE A 28 -20.54 17.26 8.24
N VAL A 29 -19.91 17.99 7.31
CA VAL A 29 -18.70 17.53 6.57
C VAL A 29 -17.42 18.29 6.94
N LYS A 30 -17.52 19.40 7.70
CA LYS A 30 -16.33 20.06 8.31
C LYS A 30 -15.62 19.20 9.36
N ASP A 31 -16.27 18.16 9.85
CA ASP A 31 -15.71 17.19 10.79
C ASP A 31 -14.68 16.30 10.05
N LYS A 32 -13.40 16.46 10.38
CA LYS A 32 -12.28 15.84 9.63
C LYS A 32 -12.28 14.30 9.69
N ASP A 33 -13.03 13.72 10.63
CA ASP A 33 -13.04 12.28 10.93
C ASP A 33 -14.15 11.49 10.21
N LEU A 34 -14.94 12.14 9.36
CA LEU A 34 -16.03 11.47 8.66
C LEU A 34 -15.59 10.85 7.34
N ASN A 35 -15.83 9.54 7.21
CA ASN A 35 -15.80 8.82 5.94
C ASN A 35 -17.20 8.72 5.34
N HIS A 36 -17.30 8.44 4.03
CA HIS A 36 -18.56 8.32 3.28
C HIS A 36 -19.64 7.48 3.99
N CYS A 37 -19.25 6.35 4.62
CA CYS A 37 -20.18 5.49 5.36
C CYS A 37 -20.76 6.16 6.62
N ASN A 38 -19.96 6.96 7.33
CA ASN A 38 -20.38 7.68 8.53
C ASN A 38 -21.18 8.95 8.17
N VAL A 39 -20.84 9.63 7.06
CA VAL A 39 -21.65 10.73 6.51
C VAL A 39 -23.03 10.22 6.16
N ARG A 40 -23.14 9.09 5.44
CA ARG A 40 -24.42 8.48 5.08
C ARG A 40 -25.26 8.10 6.30
N LYS A 41 -24.67 7.44 7.31
CA LYS A 41 -25.39 7.09 8.54
C LYS A 41 -25.82 8.32 9.36
N ARG A 42 -25.00 9.38 9.41
CA ARG A 42 -25.38 10.65 10.06
C ARG A 42 -26.49 11.36 9.30
N PHE A 43 -26.41 11.39 7.97
CA PHE A 43 -27.43 11.95 7.11
C PHE A 43 -28.75 11.19 7.21
N GLU A 44 -28.74 9.85 7.14
CA GLU A 44 -29.92 9.01 7.35
C GLU A 44 -30.56 9.28 8.73
N ARG A 45 -29.77 9.51 9.77
CA ARG A 45 -30.30 9.89 11.10
C ARG A 45 -30.91 11.29 11.12
N PHE A 46 -30.28 12.25 10.45
CA PHE A 46 -30.81 13.61 10.30
C PHE A 46 -32.12 13.59 9.51
N GLU A 47 -32.11 12.95 8.35
CA GLU A 47 -33.25 12.76 7.45
C GLU A 47 -34.43 12.09 8.19
N ASN A 48 -34.19 10.99 8.90
CA ASN A 48 -35.23 10.30 9.66
C ASN A 48 -35.80 11.19 10.78
N LYS A 49 -34.96 11.95 11.49
CA LYS A 49 -35.43 12.88 12.53
C LYS A 49 -36.20 14.06 11.95
N PHE A 50 -35.77 14.56 10.80
CA PHE A 50 -36.39 15.68 10.10
C PHE A 50 -37.78 15.29 9.59
N TRP A 51 -37.89 14.19 8.84
CA TRP A 51 -39.16 13.75 8.26
C TRP A 51 -40.15 13.22 9.31
N ALA A 52 -39.68 12.55 10.35
CA ALA A 52 -40.55 12.13 11.46
C ALA A 52 -41.23 13.33 12.14
N ARG A 53 -40.56 14.49 12.19
CA ARG A 53 -41.13 15.73 12.74
C ARG A 53 -42.05 16.45 11.75
N TYR A 54 -41.75 16.38 10.46
CA TYR A 54 -42.57 16.98 9.40
C TYR A 54 -43.92 16.27 9.26
N LEU A 55 -43.93 14.94 9.24
CA LEU A 55 -45.13 14.09 9.11
C LEU A 55 -46.13 14.24 10.27
N ILE A 56 -45.67 14.63 11.45
CA ILE A 56 -46.54 14.85 12.63
C ILE A 56 -47.34 16.16 12.49
N ASN A 57 -46.84 17.15 11.75
CA ASN A 57 -47.38 18.51 11.76
C ASN A 57 -48.18 18.90 10.51
N GLU A 58 -47.90 18.30 9.36
CA GLU A 58 -48.72 18.49 8.16
C GLU A 58 -49.49 17.19 7.87
N ASN A 59 -50.80 17.20 8.09
CA ASN A 59 -51.75 16.16 7.66
C ASN A 59 -51.86 16.10 6.11
N LEU A 60 -50.73 15.96 5.42
CA LEU A 60 -50.68 15.86 3.96
C LEU A 60 -50.81 14.40 3.52
N PRO A 61 -51.57 14.11 2.45
CA PRO A 61 -51.64 12.78 1.90
C PRO A 61 -50.27 12.35 1.34
N ASN A 62 -49.89 11.14 1.75
CA ASN A 62 -48.60 10.46 1.63
C ASN A 62 -47.83 10.55 0.27
N PRO A 63 -48.44 10.65 -0.93
CA PRO A 63 -47.68 10.54 -2.20
C PRO A 63 -46.85 11.76 -2.61
N VAL A 64 -47.33 12.98 -2.33
CA VAL A 64 -46.63 14.22 -2.72
C VAL A 64 -45.39 14.44 -1.86
N LEU A 65 -45.45 13.97 -0.61
CA LEU A 65 -44.35 13.95 0.35
C LEU A 65 -43.27 12.96 -0.05
N GLU A 66 -43.64 11.75 -0.48
CA GLU A 66 -42.68 10.77 -1.01
C GLU A 66 -41.94 11.30 -2.25
N HIS A 67 -42.66 11.95 -3.17
CA HIS A 67 -42.05 12.56 -4.35
C HIS A 67 -41.09 13.69 -4.01
N ARG A 68 -41.49 14.65 -3.14
CA ARG A 68 -40.59 15.74 -2.70
C ARG A 68 -39.41 15.24 -1.88
N LYS A 69 -39.60 14.21 -1.07
CA LYS A 69 -38.52 13.55 -0.33
C LYS A 69 -37.52 12.93 -1.29
N MET A 70 -37.97 12.24 -2.34
CA MET A 70 -37.11 11.67 -3.37
C MET A 70 -36.36 12.76 -4.16
N ASP A 71 -37.02 13.87 -4.50
CA ASP A 71 -36.42 14.96 -5.26
C ASP A 71 -35.35 15.73 -4.44
N ILE A 72 -35.64 16.04 -3.17
CA ILE A 72 -34.70 16.73 -2.28
C ILE A 72 -33.53 15.79 -1.92
N CYS A 73 -33.82 14.55 -1.54
CA CYS A 73 -32.77 13.60 -1.16
C CYS A 73 -31.89 13.18 -2.35
N GLY A 74 -32.43 13.13 -3.57
CA GLY A 74 -31.64 12.83 -4.78
C GLY A 74 -30.68 13.97 -5.15
N ILE A 75 -31.21 15.20 -5.23
CA ILE A 75 -30.43 16.38 -5.65
C ILE A 75 -29.35 16.74 -4.63
N ASP A 76 -29.66 16.66 -3.33
CA ASP A 76 -28.70 17.02 -2.28
C ASP A 76 -27.57 15.98 -2.16
N TRP A 77 -27.85 14.69 -2.41
CA TRP A 77 -26.83 13.64 -2.36
C TRP A 77 -25.79 13.75 -3.47
N ASP A 78 -26.22 13.97 -4.72
CA ASP A 78 -25.29 14.14 -5.83
C ASP A 78 -24.37 15.35 -5.59
N LYS A 79 -24.92 16.42 -5.01
CA LYS A 79 -24.16 17.62 -4.66
C LYS A 79 -23.20 17.39 -3.49
N ILE A 80 -23.61 16.68 -2.45
CA ILE A 80 -22.74 16.29 -1.33
C ILE A 80 -21.59 15.41 -1.84
N ILE A 81 -21.88 14.44 -2.71
CA ILE A 81 -20.87 13.59 -3.36
C ILE A 81 -19.88 14.45 -4.16
N ASP A 82 -20.35 15.43 -4.94
CA ASP A 82 -19.48 16.30 -5.71
C ASP A 82 -18.64 17.25 -4.84
N LEU A 83 -19.18 17.74 -3.72
CA LEU A 83 -18.42 18.51 -2.74
C LEU A 83 -17.38 17.65 -2.01
N GLU A 84 -17.70 16.38 -1.71
CA GLU A 84 -16.76 15.41 -1.13
C GLU A 84 -15.63 15.09 -2.13
N LYS A 85 -15.95 14.84 -3.40
CA LYS A 85 -14.93 14.68 -4.47
C LYS A 85 -14.00 15.91 -4.54
N LYS A 86 -14.56 17.12 -4.51
CA LYS A 86 -13.76 18.37 -4.53
C LYS A 86 -12.87 18.50 -3.30
N LEU A 87 -13.34 18.13 -2.10
CA LEU A 87 -12.50 18.11 -0.89
C LEU A 87 -11.42 17.05 -0.95
N VAL A 88 -11.76 15.83 -1.33
CA VAL A 88 -10.79 14.73 -1.43
C VAL A 88 -9.71 15.08 -2.43
N LEU A 89 -10.07 15.68 -3.58
CA LEU A 89 -9.09 16.21 -4.54
C LEU A 89 -8.26 17.35 -3.93
N LYS A 90 -8.86 18.26 -3.17
CA LYS A 90 -8.14 19.36 -2.51
C LYS A 90 -7.19 18.87 -1.42
N ARG A 91 -7.57 17.82 -0.67
CA ARG A 91 -6.76 17.17 0.37
C ARG A 91 -5.60 16.39 -0.26
N ASN A 92 -5.84 15.68 -1.35
CA ASN A 92 -4.83 14.90 -2.07
C ASN A 92 -4.05 15.71 -3.10
N LYS A 93 -3.51 16.86 -2.69
CA LYS A 93 -2.71 17.73 -3.56
C LYS A 93 -1.55 16.96 -4.21
N VAL A 94 -0.93 16.03 -3.48
CA VAL A 94 0.19 15.23 -3.96
C VAL A 94 -0.21 14.32 -5.12
N LEU A 95 -1.30 13.54 -4.99
CA LEU A 95 -1.79 12.71 -6.10
C LEU A 95 -2.15 13.57 -7.32
N ASN A 96 -2.68 14.77 -7.13
CA ASN A 96 -3.09 15.63 -8.25
C ASN A 96 -1.95 16.40 -8.94
N THR A 97 -0.78 16.51 -8.30
CA THR A 97 0.32 17.35 -8.80
C THR A 97 1.53 16.55 -9.25
N LYS A 98 1.75 15.35 -8.71
CA LYS A 98 2.87 14.48 -9.07
C LYS A 98 2.46 13.43 -10.09
N SER A 99 3.41 13.05 -10.95
CA SER A 99 3.22 11.92 -11.86
C SER A 99 3.25 10.58 -11.10
N ASP A 100 2.80 9.51 -11.74
CA ASP A 100 2.89 8.17 -11.15
C ASP A 100 4.35 7.79 -10.89
N GLU A 101 5.23 8.05 -11.86
CA GLU A 101 6.67 7.73 -11.78
C GLU A 101 7.34 8.45 -10.63
N GLU A 102 7.04 9.74 -10.44
CA GLU A 102 7.60 10.54 -9.35
C GLU A 102 7.16 9.99 -7.98
N LEU A 103 5.89 9.62 -7.84
CA LEU A 103 5.38 9.02 -6.60
C LEU A 103 5.99 7.64 -6.34
N ILE A 104 6.16 6.83 -7.38
CA ILE A 104 6.82 5.54 -7.28
C ILE A 104 8.26 5.71 -6.78
N GLU A 105 9.03 6.65 -7.33
CA GLU A 105 10.41 6.87 -6.87
C GLU A 105 10.47 7.38 -5.42
N ILE A 106 9.63 8.36 -5.06
CA ILE A 106 9.60 8.88 -3.69
C ILE A 106 9.31 7.77 -2.67
N LEU A 107 8.31 6.94 -2.95
CA LEU A 107 7.92 5.84 -2.07
C LEU A 107 8.97 4.73 -2.07
N TYR A 108 9.56 4.42 -3.23
CA TYR A 108 10.63 3.44 -3.34
C TYR A 108 11.87 3.86 -2.54
N ASP A 109 12.28 5.13 -2.65
CA ASP A 109 13.43 5.67 -1.91
C ASP A 109 13.24 5.60 -0.40
N LYS A 110 12.00 5.73 0.09
CA LYS A 110 11.68 5.59 1.52
C LYS A 110 11.81 4.15 2.03
N VAL A 111 11.70 3.15 1.17
CA VAL A 111 11.64 1.74 1.58
C VAL A 111 12.84 0.91 1.15
N LYS A 112 13.61 1.35 0.14
CA LYS A 112 14.72 0.56 -0.43
C LYS A 112 15.78 0.18 0.60
N ASP A 113 16.02 1.01 1.61
CA ASP A 113 17.08 0.80 2.61
C ASP A 113 16.58 0.09 3.88
N GLN A 114 15.32 -0.34 3.91
CA GLN A 114 14.81 -1.13 5.03
C GLN A 114 15.50 -2.50 5.09
N ALA A 115 15.83 -2.90 6.32
CA ALA A 115 16.46 -4.19 6.60
C ALA A 115 15.54 -5.37 6.22
N ASP A 116 14.23 -5.21 6.42
CA ASP A 116 13.23 -6.20 6.03
C ASP A 116 12.31 -5.67 4.93
N LEU A 117 12.47 -6.21 3.72
CA LEU A 117 11.63 -5.93 2.56
C LEU A 117 10.46 -6.93 2.42
N SER A 118 10.16 -7.74 3.44
CA SER A 118 9.09 -8.75 3.40
C SER A 118 7.70 -8.20 3.65
N SER A 119 7.59 -7.12 4.43
CA SER A 119 6.31 -6.55 4.88
C SER A 119 6.32 -5.03 4.76
N ILE A 120 6.39 -4.52 3.53
CA ILE A 120 6.35 -3.07 3.31
C ILE A 120 4.93 -2.55 3.49
N SER A 121 4.74 -1.77 4.54
CA SER A 121 3.55 -0.95 4.73
C SER A 121 3.79 0.44 4.14
N LEU A 122 3.20 0.71 2.97
CA LEU A 122 3.29 2.04 2.34
C LEU A 122 2.38 3.08 2.99
N GLY A 123 1.46 2.67 3.88
CA GLY A 123 0.47 3.56 4.49
C GLY A 123 1.09 4.72 5.27
N ILE A 124 2.20 4.47 5.98
CA ILE A 124 2.92 5.52 6.71
C ILE A 124 3.50 6.56 5.74
N TYR A 125 4.15 6.10 4.66
CA TYR A 125 4.76 7.00 3.67
C TYR A 125 3.72 7.79 2.86
N TRP A 126 2.57 7.20 2.57
CA TRP A 126 1.45 7.96 2.00
C TRP A 126 0.96 9.06 2.94
N SER A 127 0.86 8.76 4.24
CA SER A 127 0.46 9.75 5.24
C SER A 127 1.50 10.88 5.36
N GLU A 128 2.80 10.58 5.29
CA GLU A 128 3.87 11.60 5.22
C GLU A 128 3.74 12.51 4.00
N LEU A 129 3.23 11.98 2.88
CA LEU A 129 2.92 12.75 1.67
C LEU A 129 1.56 13.48 1.75
N GLY A 130 0.88 13.45 2.89
CA GLY A 130 -0.43 14.07 3.07
C GLY A 130 -1.56 13.35 2.33
N VAL A 131 -1.35 12.09 1.96
CA VAL A 131 -2.37 11.22 1.36
C VAL A 131 -3.00 10.39 2.47
N GLU A 132 -4.12 10.89 2.99
CA GLU A 132 -4.85 10.29 4.11
C GLU A 132 -6.21 9.74 3.68
N ASN A 133 -6.76 8.83 4.49
CA ASN A 133 -8.13 8.31 4.32
C ASN A 133 -8.42 7.78 2.90
N ILE A 134 -7.57 6.88 2.40
CA ILE A 134 -7.68 6.27 1.06
C ILE A 134 -9.04 5.63 0.75
N PHE A 135 -9.79 5.23 1.77
CA PHE A 135 -11.14 4.65 1.63
C PHE A 135 -12.19 5.67 1.20
N SER A 136 -11.89 6.96 1.32
CA SER A 136 -12.75 8.06 0.83
C SER A 136 -12.45 8.45 -0.62
N PHE A 137 -11.50 7.77 -1.29
CA PHE A 137 -11.10 8.16 -2.63
C PHE A 137 -12.17 7.78 -3.66
N PRO A 138 -12.42 8.65 -4.65
CA PRO A 138 -13.13 8.24 -5.85
C PRO A 138 -12.45 7.02 -6.48
N GLN A 139 -13.25 6.12 -7.07
CA GLN A 139 -12.75 4.84 -7.59
C GLN A 139 -11.54 4.97 -8.53
N THR A 140 -11.50 6.02 -9.36
CA THR A 140 -10.39 6.30 -10.28
C THR A 140 -9.10 6.66 -9.54
N THR A 141 -9.21 7.47 -8.48
CA THR A 141 -8.08 7.87 -7.63
C THR A 141 -7.58 6.68 -6.82
N PHE A 142 -8.50 5.86 -6.28
CA PHE A 142 -8.16 4.64 -5.58
C PHE A 142 -7.39 3.65 -6.48
N LYS A 143 -7.87 3.39 -7.70
CA LYS A 143 -7.18 2.52 -8.66
C LYS A 143 -5.78 3.02 -9.01
N ARG A 144 -5.61 4.34 -9.15
CA ARG A 144 -4.30 4.95 -9.39
C ARG A 144 -3.35 4.76 -8.22
N TRP A 145 -3.83 5.01 -7.00
CA TRP A 145 -3.07 4.76 -5.76
C TRP A 145 -2.63 3.29 -5.63
N GLU A 146 -3.55 2.36 -5.93
CA GLU A 146 -3.27 0.92 -5.91
C GLU A 146 -2.21 0.51 -6.95
N LYS A 147 -2.30 1.06 -8.18
CA LYS A 147 -1.29 0.85 -9.23
C LYS A 147 0.10 1.28 -8.75
N ILE A 148 0.22 2.50 -8.21
CA ILE A 148 1.49 3.03 -7.68
C ILE A 148 2.05 2.10 -6.60
N ASN A 149 1.21 1.62 -5.67
CA ASN A 149 1.66 0.68 -4.64
C ASN A 149 2.19 -0.62 -5.21
N ASN A 150 1.52 -1.18 -6.20
CA ASN A 150 1.93 -2.41 -6.85
C ASN A 150 3.28 -2.24 -7.55
N ASP A 151 3.48 -1.11 -8.22
CA ASP A 151 4.72 -0.79 -8.92
C ASP A 151 5.90 -0.61 -7.94
N VAL A 152 5.68 0.09 -6.82
CA VAL A 152 6.67 0.20 -5.73
C VAL A 152 7.00 -1.18 -5.15
N CYS A 153 5.99 -2.01 -4.87
CA CYS A 153 6.19 -3.37 -4.37
C CYS A 153 6.98 -4.24 -5.37
N GLN A 154 6.75 -4.05 -6.67
CA GLN A 154 7.47 -4.78 -7.70
C GLN A 154 8.94 -4.37 -7.76
N LYS A 155 9.24 -3.07 -7.74
CA LYS A 155 10.62 -2.56 -7.63
C LYS A 155 11.35 -3.09 -6.41
N VAL A 156 10.68 -3.15 -5.26
CA VAL A 156 11.25 -3.74 -4.04
C VAL A 156 11.57 -5.22 -4.22
N LYS A 157 10.67 -5.99 -4.84
CA LYS A 157 10.90 -7.42 -5.09
C LYS A 157 12.12 -7.63 -5.99
N GLU A 158 12.32 -6.76 -6.97
CA GLU A 158 13.48 -6.77 -7.84
C GLU A 158 14.76 -6.42 -7.08
N LEU A 159 14.74 -5.36 -6.26
CA LEU A 159 15.86 -5.01 -5.38
C LEU A 159 16.24 -6.16 -4.44
N LYS A 160 15.25 -6.83 -3.86
CA LYS A 160 15.47 -7.99 -2.98
C LYS A 160 16.14 -9.15 -3.72
N LYS A 161 15.77 -9.38 -4.98
CA LYS A 161 16.43 -10.40 -5.82
C LYS A 161 17.86 -10.00 -6.15
N GLN A 162 18.09 -8.73 -6.50
CA GLN A 162 19.42 -8.19 -6.78
C GLN A 162 20.35 -8.33 -5.57
N ARG A 163 19.93 -7.85 -4.38
CA ARG A 163 20.72 -7.99 -3.14
C ARG A 163 21.06 -9.44 -2.81
N ARG A 164 20.09 -10.35 -2.93
CA ARG A 164 20.35 -11.79 -2.73
C ARG A 164 21.35 -12.33 -3.75
N HIS A 165 21.28 -11.88 -5.00
CA HIS A 165 22.23 -12.30 -6.02
C HIS A 165 23.63 -11.79 -5.70
N GLU A 166 23.78 -10.52 -5.35
CA GLU A 166 25.05 -9.91 -4.94
C GLU A 166 25.65 -10.58 -3.70
N GLU A 167 24.83 -10.90 -2.69
CA GLU A 167 25.26 -11.65 -1.51
C GLU A 167 25.78 -13.05 -1.88
N ILE A 168 25.07 -13.76 -2.77
CA ILE A 168 25.49 -15.06 -3.29
C ILE A 168 26.79 -14.92 -4.10
N GLU A 169 26.94 -13.91 -4.95
CA GLU A 169 28.18 -13.71 -5.72
C GLU A 169 29.35 -13.34 -4.83
N LYS A 170 29.14 -12.51 -3.82
CA LYS A 170 30.15 -12.17 -2.82
C LYS A 170 30.61 -13.40 -2.04
N GLU A 171 29.66 -14.18 -1.50
CA GLU A 171 29.95 -15.44 -0.81
C GLU A 171 30.68 -16.41 -1.75
N ARG A 172 30.32 -16.47 -3.03
CA ARG A 172 31.01 -17.30 -4.04
C ARG A 172 32.47 -16.88 -4.18
N ASN A 173 32.71 -15.60 -4.45
CA ASN A 173 34.06 -15.06 -4.65
C ASN A 173 34.94 -15.24 -3.42
N GLU A 174 34.38 -15.08 -2.22
CA GLU A 174 35.08 -15.36 -0.97
C GLU A 174 35.38 -16.87 -0.81
N SER A 175 34.41 -17.72 -1.12
CA SER A 175 34.58 -19.18 -1.02
C SER A 175 35.62 -19.73 -2.01
N PHE A 176 35.75 -19.12 -3.19
CA PHE A 176 36.69 -19.57 -4.22
C PHE A 176 38.15 -19.26 -3.87
N LYS A 177 38.39 -18.33 -2.94
CA LYS A 177 39.74 -18.11 -2.39
C LYS A 177 40.26 -19.32 -1.60
N LEU A 178 39.38 -20.24 -1.22
CA LEU A 178 39.72 -21.46 -0.48
C LEU A 178 40.05 -22.64 -1.41
N ILE A 179 40.01 -22.47 -2.73
CA ILE A 179 40.20 -23.59 -3.66
C ILE A 179 41.55 -24.28 -3.41
N ASP A 180 42.64 -23.52 -3.32
CA ASP A 180 43.97 -24.10 -3.09
C ASP A 180 44.08 -24.76 -1.71
N ASP A 181 43.57 -24.12 -0.64
CA ASP A 181 43.49 -24.72 0.70
C ASP A 181 42.72 -26.06 0.70
N ILE A 182 41.63 -26.15 -0.06
CA ILE A 182 40.83 -27.37 -0.16
C ILE A 182 41.61 -28.44 -0.94
N ILE A 183 42.30 -28.06 -2.02
CA ILE A 183 43.13 -28.99 -2.80
C ILE A 183 44.25 -29.57 -1.94
N GLU A 184 44.94 -28.71 -1.18
CA GLU A 184 45.98 -29.12 -0.23
C GLU A 184 45.41 -30.10 0.81
N TRP A 185 44.29 -29.74 1.45
CA TRP A 185 43.61 -30.61 2.41
C TRP A 185 43.21 -31.97 1.80
N VAL A 186 42.71 -31.98 0.55
CA VAL A 186 42.39 -33.22 -0.17
C VAL A 186 43.63 -34.09 -0.37
N GLN A 187 44.78 -33.49 -0.70
CA GLN A 187 46.05 -34.18 -0.86
C GLN A 187 46.58 -34.73 0.47
N GLU A 188 46.52 -33.94 1.56
CA GLU A 188 46.90 -34.36 2.91
C GLU A 188 46.10 -35.58 3.39
N LYS A 189 44.81 -35.64 3.03
CA LYS A 189 43.94 -36.79 3.35
C LYS A 189 44.13 -37.97 2.39
N GLY A 190 45.03 -37.90 1.42
CA GLY A 190 45.29 -38.95 0.43
C GLY A 190 44.12 -39.18 -0.54
N LEU A 191 43.26 -38.18 -0.73
CA LEU A 191 42.06 -38.30 -1.55
C LEU A 191 42.35 -37.96 -3.01
N LYS A 192 41.84 -38.78 -3.94
CA LYS A 192 41.98 -38.51 -5.39
C LYS A 192 40.98 -37.48 -5.92
N LYS A 193 39.88 -37.24 -5.21
CA LYS A 193 38.77 -36.36 -5.61
C LYS A 193 38.08 -35.82 -4.36
N LEU A 194 37.55 -34.60 -4.44
CA LEU A 194 36.74 -34.02 -3.37
C LEU A 194 35.32 -34.57 -3.47
N SER A 195 34.82 -35.22 -2.42
CA SER A 195 33.41 -35.62 -2.30
C SER A 195 32.57 -34.50 -1.67
N LYS A 196 31.24 -34.54 -1.84
CA LYS A 196 30.34 -33.58 -1.18
C LYS A 196 30.41 -33.65 0.36
N ILE A 197 30.69 -34.84 0.91
CA ILE A 197 30.84 -35.04 2.36
C ILE A 197 32.16 -34.42 2.83
N ASN A 198 33.25 -34.64 2.08
CA ASN A 198 34.56 -34.09 2.39
C ASN A 198 34.54 -32.56 2.37
N LEU A 199 33.86 -31.95 1.39
CA LEU A 199 33.69 -30.50 1.37
C LEU A 199 32.93 -30.00 2.60
N LYS A 200 31.86 -30.69 3.03
CA LYS A 200 31.15 -30.32 4.26
C LYS A 200 32.04 -30.43 5.50
N LEU A 201 32.90 -31.45 5.58
CA LEU A 201 33.84 -31.63 6.68
C LEU A 201 34.84 -30.47 6.71
N PHE A 202 35.50 -30.18 5.58
CA PHE A 202 36.43 -29.05 5.46
C PHE A 202 35.77 -27.71 5.86
N LEU A 203 34.58 -27.41 5.32
CA LEU A 203 33.87 -26.17 5.65
C LEU A 203 33.51 -26.10 7.14
N SER A 204 33.15 -27.23 7.76
CA SER A 204 32.90 -27.30 9.20
C SER A 204 34.18 -27.07 10.02
N GLU A 205 35.32 -27.61 9.60
CA GLU A 205 36.63 -27.38 10.24
C GLU A 205 37.01 -25.88 10.20
N LYS A 206 36.74 -25.21 9.08
CA LYS A 206 36.97 -23.77 8.90
C LYS A 206 35.86 -22.88 9.49
N LYS A 207 34.83 -23.46 10.13
CA LYS A 207 33.66 -22.77 10.67
C LYS A 207 32.94 -21.89 9.64
N MET A 208 32.94 -22.32 8.39
CA MET A 208 32.30 -21.61 7.28
C MET A 208 30.99 -22.30 6.90
N ASN A 209 29.92 -21.51 6.81
CA ASN A 209 28.64 -22.00 6.34
C ASN A 209 28.30 -21.35 5.00
N LEU A 210 28.47 -22.09 3.92
CA LEU A 210 28.11 -21.65 2.59
C LEU A 210 26.65 -21.97 2.26
N THR A 211 25.98 -21.08 1.52
CA THR A 211 24.69 -21.39 0.89
C THR A 211 24.77 -22.67 0.05
N PRO A 212 23.67 -23.42 -0.11
CA PRO A 212 23.66 -24.65 -0.91
C PRO A 212 24.16 -24.46 -2.35
N VAL A 213 23.87 -23.30 -2.95
CA VAL A 213 24.28 -22.94 -4.31
C VAL A 213 25.79 -22.79 -4.39
N ASN A 214 26.40 -21.99 -3.49
CA ASN A 214 27.84 -21.76 -3.53
C ASN A 214 28.65 -22.96 -3.05
N ARG A 215 28.13 -23.76 -2.12
CA ARG A 215 28.73 -25.06 -1.76
C ARG A 215 28.82 -25.99 -2.96
N ARG A 216 27.77 -26.02 -3.80
CA ARG A 216 27.78 -26.82 -5.04
C ARG A 216 28.75 -26.24 -6.06
N ALA A 217 28.80 -24.92 -6.23
CA ALA A 217 29.73 -24.27 -7.14
C ALA A 217 31.19 -24.56 -6.76
N LEU A 218 31.54 -24.36 -5.48
CA LEU A 218 32.88 -24.63 -4.95
C LEU A 218 33.28 -26.10 -5.13
N TYR A 219 32.37 -27.04 -4.85
CA TYR A 219 32.60 -28.46 -5.09
C TYR A 219 32.98 -28.78 -6.55
N LEU A 220 32.30 -28.15 -7.50
CA LEU A 220 32.53 -28.38 -8.92
C LEU A 220 33.87 -27.77 -9.35
N GLU A 221 34.14 -26.53 -8.95
CA GLU A 221 35.37 -25.83 -9.35
C GLU A 221 36.62 -26.50 -8.77
N VAL A 222 36.60 -26.88 -7.48
CA VAL A 222 37.74 -27.60 -6.88
C VAL A 222 38.01 -28.92 -7.58
N ASN A 223 36.98 -29.70 -7.91
CA ASN A 223 37.18 -30.99 -8.58
C ASN A 223 37.71 -30.83 -10.01
N LYS A 224 37.26 -29.81 -10.73
CA LYS A 224 37.79 -29.45 -12.04
C LYS A 224 39.28 -29.07 -11.94
N GLU A 225 39.67 -28.33 -10.91
CA GLU A 225 41.06 -27.93 -10.68
C GLU A 225 41.96 -29.10 -10.24
N ILE A 226 41.41 -30.06 -9.49
CA ILE A 226 42.10 -31.32 -9.17
C ILE A 226 42.34 -32.14 -10.44
N GLU A 227 41.36 -32.18 -11.36
CA GLU A 227 41.47 -32.92 -12.62
C GLU A 227 42.48 -32.25 -13.57
N SER A 228 42.46 -30.92 -13.73
CA SER A 228 43.42 -30.18 -14.56
C SER A 228 44.87 -30.33 -14.07
N LYS A 229 45.10 -30.30 -12.74
CA LYS A 229 46.43 -30.52 -12.14
C LYS A 229 46.96 -31.95 -12.32
N LYS A 230 46.11 -32.93 -12.67
CA LYS A 230 46.54 -34.29 -13.02
C LYS A 230 46.95 -34.43 -14.48
N GLU A 231 46.29 -33.70 -15.38
CA GLU A 231 46.61 -33.75 -16.82
C GLU A 231 47.95 -33.07 -17.14
N ASN A 232 48.40 -32.16 -16.28
CA ASN A 232 49.67 -31.44 -16.41
C ASN A 232 50.87 -32.10 -15.68
N LYS A 233 50.72 -33.32 -15.13
CA LYS A 233 51.78 -34.09 -14.46
C LYS A 233 52.08 -35.38 -15.20
#